data_AF-A0A3M8H833-F1
#
_entry.id   AF-A0A3M8H833-F1
#
_cell.length_a   1.000
_cell.length_b   1.000
_cell.length_c   1.000
_cell.angle_alpha   90.00
_cell.angle_beta   90.00
_cell.angle_gamma   90.00
#
_symmetry.space_group_name_H-M   'P 1'
#
loop_
_entity.id
_entity.type
_entity.pdbx_description
1 polymer ?
#
loop_
_entity_poly.entity_id
_entity_poly.type
_entity_poly.pdbx_seq_one_letter_code
_entity_poly.pdbx_strand_id
1 'polypeptide(L)'
;MEVDFGKLVKTCRKRAKLSQEVFADLMHTTQSTISRIEKNLIAVEARFLMKAAKVTNSEDIVISSIFSVDAIMQAAQLVPTFIGGFSLWI
;
A
#
# COMPACT_ATOMS: atom_id res chain seq x y z
N MET A 1 -1.64 -8.00 16.02
CA MET A 1 -1.39 -8.75 14.77
C MET A 1 -0.20 -8.06 14.11
N GLU A 2 0.95 -8.72 14.03
CA GLU A 2 2.14 -8.12 13.39
C GLU A 2 1.97 -8.19 11.87
N VAL A 3 2.19 -7.08 11.17
CA VAL A 3 1.99 -6.99 9.73
C VAL A 3 3.17 -7.64 9.00
N ASP A 4 2.89 -8.72 8.27
CA ASP A 4 3.88 -9.39 7.42
C ASP A 4 4.06 -8.60 6.11
N PHE A 5 5.06 -7.72 6.08
CA PHE A 5 5.32 -6.84 4.94
C PHE A 5 5.69 -7.60 3.67
N GLY A 6 6.40 -8.73 3.75
CA GLY A 6 6.72 -9.54 2.57
C GLY A 6 5.48 -10.13 1.92
N LYS A 7 4.53 -10.63 2.73
CA LYS A 7 3.22 -11.07 2.22
C LYS A 7 2.41 -9.91 1.67
N LEU A 8 2.44 -8.74 2.30
CA LEU A 8 1.74 -7.55 1.82
C LEU A 8 2.22 -7.14 0.42
N VAL A 9 3.53 -7.04 0.21
CA VAL A 9 4.13 -6.75 -1.11
C VAL A 9 3.71 -7.80 -2.14
N LYS A 10 3.74 -9.09 -1.77
CA LYS A 10 3.30 -10.19 -2.63
C LYS A 10 1.84 -10.07 -3.04
N THR A 11 0.96 -9.68 -2.10
CA THR A 11 -0.47 -9.46 -2.35
C THR A 11 -0.68 -8.31 -3.35
N CYS A 12 0.01 -7.19 -3.16
CA CYS A 12 -0.04 -6.04 -4.08
C CYS A 12 0.36 -6.46 -5.50
N ARG A 13 1.49 -7.17 -5.65
CA ARG A 13 1.96 -7.66 -6.96
C ARG A 13 0.95 -8.61 -7.62
N LYS A 14 0.41 -9.57 -6.86
CA LYS A 14 -0.56 -10.54 -7.38
C LYS A 14 -1.87 -9.88 -7.79
N ARG A 15 -2.35 -8.86 -7.06
CA ARG A 15 -3.54 -8.08 -7.41
C ARG A 15 -3.37 -7.36 -8.74
N ALA A 16 -2.19 -6.79 -8.98
CA ALA A 16 -1.82 -6.19 -10.26
C ALA A 16 -1.52 -7.22 -11.37
N LYS A 17 -1.60 -8.53 -11.09
CA LYS A 17 -1.32 -9.64 -12.03
C LYS A 17 0.09 -9.59 -12.64
N LEU A 18 1.06 -9.10 -11.88
CA LEU A 18 2.45 -8.96 -12.34
C LEU A 18 3.29 -10.20 -11.98
N SER A 19 4.18 -10.60 -12.90
CA SER A 19 5.28 -11.52 -12.55
C SER A 19 6.29 -10.82 -11.63
N GLN A 20 7.15 -11.58 -10.96
CA GLN A 20 8.20 -10.97 -10.12
C GLN A 20 9.22 -10.18 -10.95
N GLU A 21 9.46 -10.59 -12.19
CA GLU A 21 10.37 -9.90 -13.13
C GLU A 21 9.81 -8.54 -13.54
N VAL A 22 8.57 -8.51 -14.05
CA VAL A 22 7.91 -7.26 -14.45
C VAL A 22 7.76 -6.30 -13.27
N PHE A 23 7.44 -6.84 -12.09
CA PHE A 23 7.36 -6.01 -10.89
C PHE A 23 8.74 -5.47 -10.47
N ALA A 24 9.80 -6.26 -10.62
CA ALA A 24 11.16 -5.80 -10.34
C ALA A 24 11.57 -4.66 -11.29
N ASP A 25 11.25 -4.77 -12.57
CA ASP A 25 11.51 -3.73 -13.58
C ASP A 25 10.82 -2.41 -13.20
N LEU A 26 9.53 -2.45 -12.85
CA LEU A 26 8.76 -1.27 -12.41
C LEU A 26 9.29 -0.67 -11.10
N MET A 27 9.82 -1.52 -10.22
CA MET A 27 10.40 -1.09 -8.95
C MET A 27 11.84 -0.61 -9.10
N HIS A 28 12.46 -0.77 -10.28
CA HIS A 28 13.87 -0.52 -10.56
C HIS A 28 14.79 -1.33 -9.63
N THR A 29 14.51 -2.64 -9.53
CA THR A 29 15.28 -3.60 -8.74
C THR A 29 15.38 -4.93 -9.49
N THR A 30 15.94 -5.96 -8.85
CA THR A 30 16.05 -7.30 -9.44
C THR A 30 14.94 -8.23 -8.98
N GLN A 31 14.57 -9.21 -9.82
CA GLN A 31 13.62 -10.27 -9.47
C GLN A 31 14.05 -11.02 -8.20
N SER A 32 15.35 -11.24 -8.00
CA SER A 32 15.89 -11.89 -6.81
C SER A 32 15.64 -11.06 -5.55
N THR A 33 15.71 -9.73 -5.64
CA THR A 33 15.40 -8.81 -4.53
C THR A 33 13.92 -8.88 -4.19
N ILE A 34 13.03 -8.84 -5.19
CA ILE A 34 11.59 -9.04 -4.98
C ILE A 34 11.31 -10.39 -4.31
N SER A 35 11.94 -11.47 -4.77
CA SER A 35 11.78 -12.80 -4.19
C SER A 35 12.23 -12.87 -2.72
N ARG A 36 13.33 -12.20 -2.36
CA ARG A 36 13.80 -12.09 -0.97
C ARG A 36 12.84 -11.29 -0.10
N ILE A 37 12.30 -10.17 -0.62
CA ILE A 37 11.27 -9.37 0.06
C ILE A 37 10.03 -10.22 0.34
N GLU A 38 9.49 -10.90 -0.68
CA GLU A 38 8.27 -11.71 -0.54
C GLU A 38 8.43 -12.93 0.38
N LYS A 39 9.67 -13.34 0.64
CA LYS A 39 10.02 -14.41 1.59
C LYS A 39 10.42 -13.89 2.97
N ASN A 40 10.31 -12.57 3.22
CA ASN A 40 10.76 -11.92 4.46
C ASN A 40 12.24 -12.15 4.79
N LEU A 41 13.09 -12.35 3.77
CA LEU A 41 14.54 -12.51 3.94
C LEU A 41 15.28 -11.17 4.04
N ILE A 42 14.61 -10.07 3.67
CA ILE A 42 15.11 -8.70 3.84
C ILE A 42 13.98 -7.79 4.32
N ALA A 43 14.36 -6.79 5.12
CA ALA A 43 13.42 -5.79 5.60
C ALA A 43 12.89 -4.93 4.46
N VAL A 44 11.62 -4.53 4.55
CA VAL A 44 10.97 -3.66 3.57
C VAL A 44 11.01 -2.23 4.08
N GLU A 45 11.68 -1.34 3.33
CA GLU A 45 11.62 0.09 3.63
C GLU A 45 10.22 0.66 3.34
N ALA A 46 9.74 1.58 4.19
CA ALA A 46 8.45 2.23 3.98
C ALA A 46 8.35 2.92 2.60
N ARG A 47 9.43 3.52 2.10
CA ARG A 47 9.47 4.12 0.74
C ARG A 47 9.26 3.08 -0.36
N PHE A 48 9.87 1.90 -0.20
CA PHE A 48 9.68 0.79 -1.13
C PHE A 48 8.22 0.35 -1.13
N LEU A 49 7.63 0.19 0.06
CA LEU A 49 6.23 -0.23 0.19
C LEU A 49 5.25 0.79 -0.42
N MET A 50 5.45 2.08 -0.20
CA MET A 50 4.62 3.11 -0.84
C MET A 50 4.75 3.12 -2.36
N LYS A 51 5.96 2.96 -2.89
CA LYS A 51 6.17 2.84 -4.34
C LYS A 51 5.50 1.59 -4.91
N ALA A 52 5.63 0.46 -4.22
CA ALA A 52 4.96 -0.79 -4.58
C ALA A 52 3.44 -0.62 -4.63
N ALA A 53 2.86 0.03 -3.62
CA ALA A 53 1.42 0.33 -3.56
C ALA A 53 0.97 1.14 -4.79
N LYS A 54 1.69 2.23 -5.11
CA LYS A 54 1.38 3.09 -6.27
C LYS A 54 1.48 2.37 -7.60
N VAL A 55 2.55 1.64 -7.82
CA VAL A 55 2.79 0.89 -9.07
C VAL A 55 1.73 -0.20 -9.29
N THR A 56 1.19 -0.76 -8.21
CA THR A 56 0.20 -1.85 -8.26
C THR A 56 -1.24 -1.39 -8.02
N ASN A 57 -1.47 -0.09 -7.87
CA ASN A 57 -2.77 0.49 -7.51
C ASN A 57 -3.41 -0.23 -6.31
N SER A 58 -2.61 -0.42 -5.25
CA SER A 58 -2.94 -1.19 -4.04
C SER A 58 -2.75 -0.37 -2.75
N GLU A 59 -2.86 0.96 -2.83
CA GLU A 59 -2.79 1.87 -1.69
C GLU A 59 -3.85 1.55 -0.63
N ASP A 60 -5.06 1.16 -1.06
CA ASP A 60 -6.15 0.71 -0.21
C ASP A 60 -5.72 -0.43 0.73
N ILE A 61 -5.11 -1.48 0.17
CA ILE A 61 -4.66 -2.65 0.92
C ILE A 61 -3.51 -2.30 1.86
N VAL A 62 -2.56 -1.48 1.40
CA VAL A 62 -1.40 -1.10 2.22
C VAL A 62 -1.85 -0.23 3.39
N ILE A 63 -2.73 0.73 3.17
CA ILE A 63 -3.31 1.57 4.23
C ILE A 63 -4.11 0.71 5.20
N SER A 64 -5.00 -0.15 4.73
CA SER A 64 -5.81 -1.04 5.60
C SER A 64 -4.98 -2.03 6.41
N SER A 65 -3.81 -2.42 5.90
CA SER A 65 -2.93 -3.38 6.59
C SER A 65 -2.08 -2.71 7.66
N ILE A 66 -1.70 -1.44 7.47
CA ILE A 66 -0.85 -0.70 8.42
C ILE A 66 -1.68 0.04 9.47
N PHE A 67 -2.81 0.63 9.05
CA PHE A 67 -3.71 1.36 9.92
C PHE A 67 -4.80 0.42 10.41
N SER A 68 -4.95 0.32 11.73
CA SER A 68 -6.14 -0.28 12.33
C SER A 68 -7.39 0.39 11.78
N VAL A 69 -8.47 -0.36 11.62
CA VAL A 69 -9.78 0.11 11.12
C VAL A 69 -10.22 1.41 11.82
N ASP A 70 -9.92 1.55 13.12
CA ASP A 70 -10.19 2.75 13.91
C ASP A 70 -9.49 4.02 13.40
N ALA A 71 -8.24 3.92 12.93
CA ALA A 71 -7.49 5.07 12.42
C ALA A 71 -7.98 5.52 11.03
N ILE A 72 -8.46 4.58 10.21
CA ILE A 72 -9.05 4.88 8.90
C ILE A 72 -10.39 5.59 9.07
N MET A 73 -11.23 5.13 10.01
CA MET A 73 -12.49 5.80 10.32
C MET A 73 -12.29 7.21 10.90
N GLN A 74 -11.27 7.41 11.75
CA GLN A 74 -10.91 8.74 12.24
C GLN A 74 -10.38 9.65 11.12
N ALA A 75 -9.54 9.14 10.22
CA ALA A 75 -9.05 9.90 9.06
C ALA A 75 -10.18 10.32 8.11
N ALA A 76 -11.20 9.46 7.91
CA ALA A 76 -12.38 9.80 7.12
C ALA A 76 -13.23 10.91 7.77
N GLN A 77 -13.28 10.98 9.10
CA GLN A 77 -13.95 12.06 9.83
C GLN A 77 -13.16 13.39 9.79
N LEU A 78 -11.87 13.34 9.49
CA LEU A 78 -11.01 14.52 9.32
C LEU A 78 -10.98 15.07 7.90
N VAL A 79 -11.79 14.52 6.97
CA VAL A 79 -12.13 15.17 5.69
C VAL A 79 -13.38 16.02 5.98
N PRO A 80 -13.25 17.24 6.51
CA PRO A 80 -14.40 17.97 7.01
C PRO A 80 -15.14 18.52 5.79
N THR A 81 -16.41 18.17 5.64
CA THR A 81 -17.60 19.04 5.47
C THR A 81 -17.51 20.35 4.65
N PHE A 82 -16.47 20.63 3.88
CA PHE A 82 -16.37 21.86 3.05
C PHE A 82 -17.36 21.87 1.89
N ILE A 83 -17.95 20.71 1.54
CA ILE A 83 -18.97 20.61 0.49
C ILE A 83 -20.39 20.86 1.04
N GLY A 84 -20.61 20.73 2.35
CA GLY A 84 -21.95 20.86 2.95
C GLY A 84 -22.20 22.17 3.71
N GLY A 85 -21.15 22.86 4.18
CA GLY A 85 -21.27 24.07 4.99
C GLY A 85 -21.49 25.37 4.20
N PHE A 86 -21.04 25.44 2.94
CA PHE A 86 -21.21 26.64 2.10
C PHE A 86 -22.61 26.76 1.50
N SER A 87 -23.34 25.66 1.37
CA SER A 87 -24.68 25.61 0.75
C SER A 87 -25.82 25.92 1.73
N LEU A 88 -25.53 26.12 3.02
CA LEU A 88 -26.53 26.39 4.06
C LEU A 88 -26.52 27.85 4.56
N TRP A 89 -25.68 28.70 3.96
CA TRP A 89 -25.55 30.14 4.28
C TRP A 89 -25.60 31.02 3.01
N ILE A 90 -26.35 30.58 2.01
CA ILE A 90 -26.90 31.44 0.94
C ILE A 90 -28.36 31.11 0.74
#